data_AF-A0A9P1HWM5-F1
#
_entry.id   AF-A0A9P1HWM5-F1
#
_cell.length_a   1.000
_cell.length_b   1.000
_cell.length_c   1.000
_cell.angle_alpha   90.00
_cell.angle_beta   90.00
_cell.angle_gamma   90.00
#
_symmetry.space_group_name_H-M   'P 1'
#
loop_
_entity.id
_entity.type
_entity.pdbx_description
1 polymer ?
#
loop_
_entity_poly.entity_id
_entity_poly.type
_entity_poly.pdbx_seq_one_letter_code
_entity_poly.pdbx_strand_id
1 'polypeptide(L)'
;MTDDTHVSSDEEAEVQENAAEIAAQVRKRRLLEMKSKYHGMEMKEEDYAEDEKPTKKSKGVDSGFRSYQPAAEVLGEVKNEVSLTAVENEIVDHLKDTLTVKTVDSVDISNLAPKKIDWDLKRDISKKLEKLEGRTQRAIADLIRERLADGKGDLVSTVNAGV
;
A
#
# COMPACT_ATOMS: atom_id res chain seq x y z
N MET A 1 51.11 -48.29 -46.51
CA MET A 1 52.22 -47.85 -45.64
C MET A 1 51.70 -46.63 -44.92
N THR A 2 51.06 -46.85 -43.76
CA THR A 2 51.62 -46.58 -42.41
C THR A 2 51.57 -45.08 -42.11
N ASP A 3 50.87 -44.54 -41.12
CA ASP A 3 50.37 -45.09 -39.86
C ASP A 3 49.10 -44.36 -39.41
N ASP A 4 48.04 -45.11 -39.05
CA ASP A 4 46.95 -44.60 -38.20
C ASP A 4 47.50 -44.52 -36.77
N THR A 5 48.01 -43.36 -36.38
CA THR A 5 48.20 -43.05 -34.96
C THR A 5 46.82 -42.85 -34.36
N HIS A 6 46.27 -43.93 -33.80
CA HIS A 6 45.11 -43.90 -32.93
C HIS A 6 45.48 -43.11 -31.66
N VAL A 7 45.33 -41.79 -31.72
CA VAL A 7 45.27 -40.92 -30.55
C VAL A 7 44.00 -41.32 -29.82
N SER A 8 44.20 -41.88 -28.63
CA SER A 8 43.18 -42.59 -27.85
C SER A 8 42.01 -41.67 -27.54
N SER A 9 40.78 -42.20 -27.60
CA SER A 9 39.55 -41.47 -27.21
C SER A 9 39.60 -40.94 -25.76
N ASP A 10 40.43 -41.53 -24.91
CA ASP A 10 40.69 -41.04 -23.54
C ASP A 10 41.54 -39.76 -23.53
N GLU A 11 42.45 -39.58 -24.49
CA GLU A 11 43.26 -38.35 -24.61
C GLU A 11 42.42 -37.17 -25.12
N GLU A 12 41.44 -37.39 -26.00
CA GLU A 12 40.51 -36.34 -26.43
C GLU A 12 39.56 -35.90 -25.31
N ALA A 13 39.12 -36.83 -24.45
CA ALA A 13 38.32 -36.53 -23.27
C ALA A 13 39.13 -35.73 -22.23
N GLU A 14 40.38 -36.12 -21.96
CA GLU A 14 41.26 -35.36 -21.07
C GLU A 14 41.58 -33.95 -21.63
N VAL A 15 41.80 -33.80 -22.94
CA VAL A 15 42.04 -32.49 -23.57
C VAL A 15 40.80 -31.58 -23.48
N GLN A 16 39.60 -32.13 -23.60
CA GLN A 16 38.34 -31.39 -23.45
C GLN A 16 38.05 -31.04 -21.99
N GLU A 17 38.29 -31.94 -21.04
CA GLU A 17 38.19 -31.67 -19.60
C GLU A 17 39.17 -30.57 -19.18
N ASN A 18 40.41 -30.61 -19.68
CA ASN A 18 41.40 -29.55 -19.46
C ASN A 18 40.94 -28.22 -20.08
N ALA A 19 40.37 -28.21 -21.29
CA ALA A 19 39.87 -26.98 -21.90
C ALA A 19 38.68 -26.38 -21.14
N ALA A 20 37.74 -27.22 -20.69
CA ALA A 20 36.60 -26.81 -19.87
C ALA A 20 37.05 -26.30 -18.49
N GLU A 21 38.03 -26.96 -17.87
CA GLU A 21 38.61 -26.56 -16.60
C GLU A 21 39.35 -25.21 -16.73
N ILE A 22 40.17 -25.04 -17.77
CA ILE A 22 40.84 -23.76 -18.06
C ILE A 22 39.81 -22.65 -18.27
N ALA A 23 38.75 -22.90 -19.04
CA ALA A 23 37.69 -21.92 -19.27
C ALA A 23 36.94 -21.55 -17.97
N ALA A 24 36.68 -22.55 -17.12
CA ALA A 24 36.07 -22.35 -15.81
C ALA A 24 36.96 -21.50 -14.88
N GLN A 25 38.27 -21.80 -14.83
CA GLN A 25 39.22 -21.04 -14.03
C GLN A 25 39.37 -19.59 -14.53
N VAL A 26 39.40 -19.37 -15.85
CA VAL A 26 39.43 -18.01 -16.43
C VAL A 26 38.17 -17.22 -16.05
N ARG A 27 36.98 -17.85 -16.14
CA ARG A 27 35.73 -17.21 -15.72
C ARG A 27 35.73 -16.90 -14.22
N LYS A 28 36.23 -17.82 -13.39
CA LYS A 28 36.35 -17.64 -11.93
C LYS A 28 37.21 -16.43 -11.60
N ARG A 29 38.41 -16.33 -12.18
CA ARG A 29 39.31 -15.17 -11.99
C ARG A 29 38.67 -13.86 -12.46
N ARG A 30 38.03 -13.84 -13.63
CA ARG A 30 37.35 -12.65 -14.17
C ARG A 30 36.23 -12.17 -13.24
N LEU A 31 35.42 -13.08 -12.72
CA LEU A 31 34.35 -12.75 -11.78
C LEU A 31 34.91 -12.23 -10.45
N LEU A 32 36.00 -12.81 -9.95
CA LEU A 32 36.65 -12.37 -8.73
C LEU A 32 37.19 -10.93 -8.88
N GLU A 33 37.83 -10.60 -10.01
CA GLU A 33 38.32 -9.26 -10.31
C GLU A 33 37.17 -8.22 -10.46
N MET A 34 36.08 -8.61 -11.12
CA MET A 34 34.88 -7.74 -11.21
C MET A 34 34.32 -7.44 -9.82
N LYS A 35 34.33 -8.44 -8.93
CA LYS A 35 33.76 -8.31 -7.59
C LYS A 35 34.67 -7.53 -6.64
N SER A 36 35.99 -7.68 -6.74
CA SER A 36 36.95 -6.87 -5.99
C SER A 36 36.86 -5.40 -6.39
N LYS A 37 36.73 -5.09 -7.70
CA LYS A 37 36.49 -3.72 -8.18
C LYS A 37 35.19 -3.12 -7.64
N TYR A 38 34.12 -3.92 -7.52
CA TYR A 38 32.84 -3.45 -6.99
C TYR A 38 32.89 -3.16 -5.48
N HIS A 39 33.60 -4.00 -4.72
CA HIS A 39 33.67 -3.88 -3.25
C HIS A 39 34.85 -3.02 -2.76
N GLY A 40 35.77 -2.61 -3.64
CA GLY A 40 36.92 -1.77 -3.29
C GLY A 40 37.98 -2.46 -2.42
N MET A 41 37.90 -3.79 -2.25
CA MET A 41 38.85 -4.63 -1.51
C MET A 41 39.29 -5.80 -2.38
N GLU A 42 40.56 -6.19 -2.26
CA GLU A 42 41.11 -7.37 -2.94
C GLU A 42 40.52 -8.63 -2.30
N MET A 43 39.66 -9.34 -3.05
CA MET A 43 39.02 -10.58 -2.60
C MET A 43 39.87 -11.78 -3.04
N LYS A 44 40.24 -12.66 -2.10
CA LYS A 44 40.95 -13.92 -2.40
C LYS A 44 39.97 -15.08 -2.49
N GLU A 45 40.38 -16.18 -3.14
CA GLU A 45 39.53 -17.37 -3.26
C GLU A 45 39.20 -18.03 -1.91
N GLU A 46 40.10 -17.89 -0.93
CA GLU A 46 39.97 -18.43 0.43
C GLU A 46 38.86 -17.74 1.24
N ASP A 47 38.53 -16.48 0.93
CA ASP A 47 37.47 -15.71 1.59
C ASP A 47 36.05 -16.25 1.29
N TYR A 48 35.94 -17.22 0.37
CA TYR A 48 34.68 -17.88 0.00
C TYR A 48 34.51 -19.27 0.62
N ALA A 49 35.50 -19.79 1.36
CA ALA A 49 35.50 -21.16 1.84
C ALA A 49 34.67 -21.40 3.12
N GLU A 50 34.12 -20.35 3.76
CA GLU A 50 33.28 -20.49 4.95
C GLU A 50 32.03 -19.61 4.86
N ASP A 51 30.92 -20.20 4.40
CA ASP A 51 29.57 -19.99 4.95
C ASP A 51 28.54 -20.77 4.12
N GLU A 52 28.61 -22.10 4.14
CA GLU A 52 27.41 -22.92 3.88
C GLU A 52 26.48 -22.83 5.09
N LYS A 53 25.91 -21.65 5.33
CA LYS A 53 24.78 -21.56 6.26
C LYS A 53 23.57 -22.20 5.59
N PRO A 54 22.88 -23.14 6.24
CA PRO A 54 21.71 -23.78 5.66
C PRO A 54 20.65 -22.71 5.39
N THR A 55 20.40 -22.43 4.11
CA THR A 55 19.31 -21.53 3.73
C THR A 55 17.98 -22.24 3.99
N LYS A 56 16.93 -21.49 4.33
CA LYS A 56 15.57 -21.99 4.69
C LYS A 56 14.89 -22.85 3.61
N LYS A 57 15.54 -23.13 2.47
CA LYS A 57 15.04 -23.94 1.35
C LYS A 57 15.27 -25.44 1.53
N SER A 58 16.03 -25.89 2.55
CA SER A 58 16.30 -27.32 2.80
C SER A 58 15.26 -28.02 3.68
N LYS A 59 14.24 -27.31 4.19
CA LYS A 59 13.08 -27.98 4.79
C LYS A 59 12.20 -28.47 3.65
N GLY A 60 12.14 -29.80 3.50
CA GLY A 60 11.42 -30.51 2.45
C GLY A 60 10.06 -29.87 2.18
N VAL A 61 9.90 -29.39 0.95
CA VAL A 61 8.56 -29.10 0.43
C VAL A 61 7.93 -30.47 0.22
N ASP A 62 6.98 -30.82 1.09
CA ASP A 62 6.15 -32.00 0.87
C ASP A 62 5.65 -31.96 -0.57
N SER A 63 6.06 -32.95 -1.35
CA SER A 63 5.80 -33.03 -2.79
C SER A 63 4.37 -33.51 -3.03
N GLY A 64 3.41 -32.82 -2.42
CA GLY A 64 1.99 -33.01 -2.66
C GLY A 64 1.63 -32.38 -4.00
N PHE A 65 0.98 -33.15 -4.87
CA PHE A 65 0.34 -32.58 -6.05
C PHE A 65 -0.75 -31.61 -5.59
N ARG A 66 -0.57 -30.33 -5.91
CA ARG A 66 -1.45 -29.22 -5.50
C ARG A 66 -2.93 -29.40 -5.87
N SER A 67 -3.24 -30.29 -6.80
CA SER A 67 -4.56 -30.54 -7.35
C SER A 67 -5.04 -31.98 -7.21
N TYR A 68 -4.27 -32.89 -6.62
CA TYR A 68 -4.70 -34.28 -6.47
C TYR A 68 -5.66 -34.44 -5.29
N GLN A 69 -6.82 -35.05 -5.54
CA GLN A 69 -7.74 -35.47 -4.50
C GLN A 69 -7.61 -36.97 -4.29
N PRO A 70 -7.18 -37.44 -3.11
CA PRO A 70 -7.07 -38.86 -2.84
C PRO A 70 -8.45 -39.51 -2.85
N ALA A 71 -8.63 -40.51 -3.73
CA ALA A 71 -9.89 -41.24 -3.87
C ALA A 71 -10.05 -42.37 -2.84
N ALA A 72 -8.97 -42.74 -2.14
CA ALA A 72 -8.93 -43.79 -1.15
C ALA A 72 -8.68 -43.20 0.25
N GLU A 73 -9.44 -43.66 1.24
CA GLU A 73 -9.41 -43.20 2.63
C GLU A 73 -8.01 -43.32 3.28
N VAL A 74 -7.21 -44.29 2.82
CA VAL A 74 -5.83 -44.53 3.27
C VAL A 74 -4.87 -43.39 2.88
N LEU A 75 -5.16 -42.65 1.81
CA LEU A 75 -4.34 -41.52 1.34
C LEU A 75 -4.79 -40.16 1.92
N GLY A 76 -5.88 -40.12 2.69
CA GLY A 76 -6.38 -38.93 3.38
C GLY A 76 -7.82 -38.55 3.02
N GLU A 77 -8.44 -37.78 3.90
CA GLU A 77 -9.82 -37.30 3.75
C GLU A 77 -9.90 -36.02 2.89
N VAL A 78 -10.86 -35.98 1.96
CA VAL A 78 -11.13 -34.79 1.14
C VAL A 78 -11.97 -33.80 1.94
N LYS A 79 -11.36 -32.69 2.37
CA LYS A 79 -12.07 -31.58 3.04
C LYS A 79 -12.62 -30.61 1.99
N ASN A 80 -13.89 -30.77 1.63
CA ASN A 80 -14.62 -29.79 0.83
C ASN A 80 -15.33 -28.80 1.78
N GLU A 81 -14.60 -27.79 2.25
CA GLU A 81 -15.12 -26.77 3.19
C GLU A 81 -15.80 -25.59 2.47
N VAL A 82 -16.46 -25.83 1.33
CA VAL A 82 -17.22 -24.75 0.65
C VAL A 82 -18.62 -24.72 1.24
N SER A 83 -18.86 -23.80 2.16
CA SER A 83 -20.19 -23.56 2.72
C SER A 83 -21.10 -22.91 1.68
N LEU A 84 -22.11 -23.64 1.23
CA LEU A 84 -23.15 -23.14 0.31
C LEU A 84 -24.00 -22.00 0.93
N THR A 85 -23.95 -21.85 2.25
CA THR A 85 -24.68 -20.86 3.04
C THR A 85 -24.03 -19.47 3.05
N ALA A 86 -22.85 -19.29 2.43
CA ALA A 86 -22.18 -17.99 2.38
C ALA A 86 -23.04 -16.91 1.71
N VAL A 87 -23.70 -17.29 0.61
CA VAL A 87 -24.60 -16.41 -0.15
C VAL A 87 -25.82 -16.02 0.69
N GLU A 88 -26.37 -16.95 1.47
CA GLU A 88 -27.52 -16.69 2.35
C GLU A 88 -27.17 -15.68 3.45
N ASN A 89 -25.96 -15.78 4.02
CA ASN A 89 -25.48 -14.83 5.03
C ASN A 89 -25.31 -13.42 4.46
N GLU A 90 -24.74 -13.27 3.26
CA GLU A 90 -24.62 -11.97 2.58
C GLU A 90 -25.98 -11.35 2.27
N ILE A 91 -26.94 -12.16 1.81
CA ILE A 91 -28.32 -11.70 1.54
C ILE A 91 -28.96 -11.21 2.84
N VAL A 92 -28.78 -11.92 3.95
CA VAL A 92 -29.32 -11.55 5.27
C VAL A 92 -28.71 -10.23 5.76
N ASP A 93 -27.41 -10.03 5.58
CA ASP A 93 -26.76 -8.78 6.01
C ASP A 93 -27.19 -7.58 5.16
N HIS A 94 -27.30 -7.74 3.83
CA HIS A 94 -27.85 -6.69 2.97
C HIS A 94 -29.31 -6.35 3.31
N LEU A 95 -30.13 -7.35 3.64
CA LEU A 95 -31.51 -7.11 4.08
C LEU A 95 -31.58 -6.32 5.38
N LYS A 96 -30.71 -6.60 6.36
CA LYS A 96 -30.62 -5.81 7.60
C LYS A 96 -30.24 -4.36 7.32
N ASP A 97 -29.26 -4.13 6.45
CA ASP A 97 -28.82 -2.78 6.10
C ASP A 97 -29.97 -1.98 5.46
N THR A 98 -30.71 -2.59 4.53
CA THR A 98 -31.86 -1.92 3.88
C THR A 98 -33.01 -1.58 4.83
N LEU A 99 -33.21 -2.35 5.90
CA LEU A 99 -34.20 -2.04 6.93
C LEU A 99 -33.79 -0.86 7.83
N THR A 100 -32.49 -0.63 8.00
CA THR A 100 -31.98 0.45 8.87
C THR A 100 -31.94 1.82 8.19
N VAL A 101 -31.94 1.85 6.85
CA VAL A 101 -32.02 3.10 6.09
C VAL A 101 -33.44 3.62 6.19
N LYS A 102 -33.66 4.54 7.14
CA LYS A 102 -34.87 5.36 7.20
C LYS A 102 -35.09 5.96 5.81
N THR A 103 -36.21 5.63 5.18
CA THR A 103 -36.66 6.29 3.96
C THR A 103 -36.71 7.78 4.26
N VAL A 104 -35.87 8.56 3.58
CA VAL A 104 -35.94 10.02 3.69
C VAL A 104 -37.20 10.42 2.94
N ASP A 105 -38.30 10.57 3.68
CA ASP A 105 -39.66 10.77 3.18
C ASP A 105 -39.83 12.04 2.32
N SER A 106 -38.82 12.89 2.26
CA SER A 106 -38.79 14.03 1.33
C SER A 106 -37.35 14.45 1.06
N VAL A 107 -36.79 14.01 -0.07
CA VAL A 107 -35.59 14.62 -0.63
C VAL A 107 -35.97 16.02 -1.10
N ASP A 108 -35.43 17.05 -0.44
CA ASP A 108 -35.68 18.44 -0.77
C ASP A 108 -35.08 18.78 -2.15
N ILE A 109 -35.95 18.87 -3.15
CA ILE A 109 -35.62 19.09 -4.58
C ILE A 109 -34.83 20.38 -4.78
N SER A 110 -34.98 21.34 -3.86
CA SER A 110 -34.27 22.62 -3.84
C SER A 110 -32.76 22.47 -3.60
N ASN A 111 -32.34 21.41 -2.90
CA ASN A 111 -30.92 21.14 -2.63
C ASN A 111 -30.24 20.35 -3.76
N LEU A 112 -31.02 19.66 -4.60
CA LEU A 112 -30.53 18.86 -5.72
C LEU A 112 -30.35 19.69 -7.00
N ALA A 113 -30.99 20.85 -7.08
CA ALA A 113 -30.85 21.77 -8.21
C ALA A 113 -29.41 22.31 -8.33
N PRO A 114 -28.93 22.65 -9.54
CA PRO A 114 -27.66 23.33 -9.74
C PRO A 114 -27.66 24.66 -8.98
N LYS A 115 -26.71 24.82 -8.07
CA LYS A 115 -26.63 26.02 -7.23
C LYS A 115 -25.85 27.12 -7.95
N LYS A 116 -26.03 28.36 -7.49
CA LYS A 116 -25.29 29.52 -8.04
C LYS A 116 -23.79 29.30 -7.90
N ILE A 117 -23.00 29.79 -8.85
CA ILE A 117 -21.54 29.70 -8.85
C ILE A 117 -20.91 30.22 -7.53
N ASP A 118 -21.50 31.27 -6.94
CA ASP A 118 -21.02 31.89 -5.69
C ASP A 118 -21.50 31.17 -4.42
N TRP A 119 -22.27 30.09 -4.54
CA TRP A 119 -22.88 29.43 -3.38
C TRP A 119 -21.83 28.84 -2.44
N ASP A 120 -20.79 28.23 -3.02
CA ASP A 120 -19.68 27.67 -2.27
C ASP A 120 -18.88 28.77 -1.56
N LEU A 121 -18.61 29.86 -2.28
CA LEU A 121 -17.93 31.03 -1.75
C LEU A 121 -18.68 31.64 -0.55
N LYS A 122 -20.01 31.74 -0.64
CA LYS A 122 -20.85 32.24 0.45
C LYS A 122 -20.77 31.32 1.66
N ARG A 123 -20.91 30.00 1.47
CA ARG A 123 -20.84 29.01 2.56
C ARG A 123 -19.51 29.09 3.31
N ASP A 124 -18.41 29.16 2.57
CA ASP A 124 -17.06 29.16 3.15
C ASP A 124 -16.73 30.49 3.85
N ILE A 125 -17.29 31.60 3.36
CA ILE A 125 -17.13 32.92 3.97
C ILE A 125 -18.07 33.12 5.17
N SER A 126 -19.26 32.51 5.18
CA SER A 126 -20.26 32.68 6.25
C SER A 126 -19.69 32.46 7.65
N LYS A 127 -18.91 31.38 7.86
CA LYS A 127 -18.30 31.08 9.16
C LYS A 127 -17.26 32.12 9.60
N LYS A 128 -16.60 32.79 8.65
CA LYS A 128 -15.63 33.87 8.94
C LYS A 128 -16.36 35.17 9.25
N LEU A 129 -17.42 35.47 8.50
CA LEU A 129 -18.28 36.64 8.74
C LEU A 129 -18.97 36.55 10.10
N GLU A 130 -19.54 35.41 10.47
CA GLU A 130 -20.19 35.21 11.77
C GLU A 130 -19.22 35.50 12.94
N LYS A 131 -17.99 35.00 12.85
CA LYS A 131 -16.94 35.29 13.84
C LYS A 131 -16.54 36.76 13.87
N LEU A 132 -16.59 37.45 12.73
CA LEU A 132 -16.25 38.87 12.65
C LEU A 132 -17.40 39.71 13.20
N GLU A 133 -18.63 39.42 12.79
CA GLU A 133 -19.86 40.05 13.27
C GLU A 133 -19.99 39.95 14.78
N GLY A 134 -19.72 38.80 15.40
CA GLY A 134 -19.73 38.68 16.86
C GLY A 134 -18.68 39.57 17.56
N ARG A 135 -17.52 39.80 16.94
CA ARG A 135 -16.51 40.75 17.46
C ARG A 135 -16.95 42.20 17.25
N THR A 136 -17.54 42.50 16.09
CA THR A 136 -18.07 43.83 15.77
C THR A 136 -19.20 44.20 16.73
N GLN A 137 -20.15 43.31 16.97
CA GLN A 137 -21.23 43.51 17.95
C GLN A 137 -20.68 43.70 19.36
N ARG A 138 -19.64 42.97 19.76
CA ARG A 138 -18.97 43.16 21.05
C ARG A 138 -18.29 44.53 21.14
N ALA A 139 -17.57 44.94 20.11
CA ALA A 139 -16.94 46.26 20.05
C ALA A 139 -17.99 47.39 20.06
N ILE A 140 -19.10 47.23 19.35
CA ILE A 140 -20.25 48.15 19.38
C ILE A 140 -20.81 48.23 20.81
N ALA A 141 -21.02 47.10 21.47
CA ALA A 141 -21.52 47.07 22.84
C ALA A 141 -20.57 47.76 23.83
N ASP A 142 -19.25 47.57 23.69
CA ASP A 142 -18.24 48.22 24.52
C ASP A 142 -18.20 49.73 24.27
N LEU A 143 -18.31 50.17 23.02
CA LEU A 143 -18.35 51.59 22.65
C LEU A 143 -19.64 52.28 23.16
N ILE A 144 -20.78 51.58 23.16
CA ILE A 144 -22.02 52.06 23.77
C ILE A 144 -21.86 52.20 25.29
N ARG A 145 -21.24 51.22 25.97
CA ARG A 145 -20.97 51.29 27.41
C ARG A 145 -20.11 52.49 27.78
N GLU A 146 -19.03 52.73 27.04
CA GLU A 146 -18.14 53.87 27.24
C GLU A 146 -18.88 55.20 27.05
N ARG A 147 -19.66 55.34 25.96
CA ARG A 147 -20.47 56.54 25.73
C ARG A 147 -21.52 56.81 26.82
N LEU A 148 -22.13 55.76 27.35
CA LEU A 148 -23.10 55.88 28.44
C LEU A 148 -22.42 56.29 29.75
N ALA A 149 -21.23 55.74 30.04
CA ALA A 149 -20.42 56.12 31.20
C ALA A 149 -19.93 57.57 31.12
N ASP A 150 -19.60 58.05 29.92
CA ASP A 150 -19.24 59.45 29.63
C ASP A 150 -20.43 60.43 29.73
N GLY A 151 -21.66 59.94 29.96
CA GLY A 151 -22.86 60.75 30.11
C GLY A 151 -23.32 61.46 28.82
N LYS A 152 -22.82 61.05 27.64
CA LYS A 152 -23.00 61.75 26.36
C LYS A 152 -24.21 61.32 25.53
N GLY A 153 -25.09 60.41 25.98
CA GLY A 153 -26.21 60.00 25.13
C GLY A 153 -27.33 59.19 25.77
N ASP A 154 -28.54 59.44 25.26
CA ASP A 154 -29.73 58.59 25.42
C ASP A 154 -29.54 57.27 24.63
N LEU A 155 -29.89 56.15 25.23
CA LEU A 155 -29.66 54.79 24.71
C LEU A 155 -30.35 54.58 23.36
N VAL A 156 -31.57 55.13 23.21
CA VAL A 156 -32.42 54.93 22.03
C VAL A 156 -31.86 55.65 20.80
N SER A 157 -31.31 56.87 20.95
CA SER A 157 -30.69 57.58 19.83
C SER A 157 -29.35 56.98 19.41
N THR A 158 -28.63 56.40 20.37
CA THR A 158 -27.30 55.81 20.13
C THR A 158 -27.37 54.50 19.35
N VAL A 159 -28.39 53.67 19.63
CA VAL A 159 -28.61 52.40 18.91
C VAL A 159 -29.17 52.64 17.49
N ASN A 160 -30.05 53.63 17.32
CA ASN A 160 -30.62 53.97 16.00
C ASN A 160 -29.63 54.67 15.04
N ALA A 161 -28.52 55.23 15.54
CA ALA A 161 -27.49 55.86 14.70
C ALA A 161 -26.47 54.86 14.12
N GLY A 162 -26.49 53.58 14.56
CA GLY A 162 -25.52 52.55 14.19
C GLY A 162 -26.04 51.42 13.30
N VAL A 163 -27.31 51.49 12.86
CA VAL A 163 -27.93 50.60 11.86
C VAL A 163 -27.99 51.33 10.53
#